data_AF-A0A0F3IQX5-F1
#
_entry.id   AF-A0A0F3IQX5-F1
#
_cell.length_a   1.000
_cell.length_b   1.000
_cell.length_c   1.000
_cell.angle_alpha   90.00
_cell.angle_beta   90.00
_cell.angle_gamma   90.00
#
_symmetry.space_group_name_H-M   'P 1'
#
loop_
_entity.id
_entity.type
_entity.pdbx_description
1 polymer ?
#
loop_
_entity_poly.entity_id
_entity_poly.type
_entity_poly.pdbx_seq_one_letter_code
_entity_poly.pdbx_strand_id
1 'polypeptide(L)'
;MKGASAVNAAPQNREETRDMTTPQQKKVTDAEALSMHASGRPGKIEITPTKPLVTQRDLSLAYSPGVAAPCLEIFKSPDTAYDYTAKGNLVAVISNGTAVLGLGDLGALASKPVMEGKAVLFKRFADIDGIDIEVDTRDVDEFVNAVRYLGPTFGGINLEDIKAPECFIIEQRLRELMDIPVFHDDQHGTAIVAAAGLINALDITGRSLKDIKMV
;
A
#
# COMPACT_ATOMS: atom_id res chain seq x y z
N MET A 1 89.76 -15.96 -12.01
CA MET A 1 89.84 -15.45 -13.39
C MET A 1 88.53 -15.76 -14.09
N LYS A 2 87.79 -14.71 -14.53
CA LYS A 2 86.72 -14.64 -15.57
C LYS A 2 85.55 -15.65 -15.46
N GLY A 3 84.26 -15.31 -15.38
CA GLY A 3 83.49 -14.10 -15.67
C GLY A 3 82.28 -14.47 -16.56
N ALA A 4 81.05 -14.11 -16.17
CA ALA A 4 79.82 -13.86 -17.00
C ALA A 4 78.61 -13.79 -16.04
N SER A 5 78.07 -12.61 -15.68
CA SER A 5 77.12 -11.74 -16.41
C SER A 5 75.71 -12.31 -16.59
N ALA A 6 74.74 -11.74 -15.87
CA ALA A 6 73.32 -11.74 -16.23
C ALA A 6 72.61 -10.49 -15.64
N VAL A 7 72.50 -9.50 -16.52
CA VAL A 7 71.45 -8.48 -16.73
C VAL A 7 70.33 -8.36 -15.67
N ASN A 8 70.21 -7.15 -15.09
CA ASN A 8 69.04 -6.66 -14.35
C ASN A 8 67.88 -6.35 -15.33
N ALA A 9 66.70 -6.92 -15.08
CA ALA A 9 65.44 -6.52 -15.68
C ALA A 9 64.55 -5.82 -14.63
N ALA A 10 63.97 -4.68 -15.02
CA ALA A 10 63.13 -3.82 -14.19
C ALA A 10 61.82 -4.51 -13.72
N PRO A 11 61.24 -4.10 -12.57
CA PRO A 11 59.97 -4.66 -12.11
C PRO A 11 58.82 -4.13 -12.97
N GLN A 12 58.03 -5.05 -13.52
CA GLN A 12 56.78 -4.76 -14.20
C GLN A 12 55.72 -4.37 -13.16
N ASN A 13 55.10 -3.20 -13.36
CA ASN A 13 53.89 -2.77 -12.68
C ASN A 13 52.80 -3.83 -12.89
N ARG A 14 52.39 -4.51 -11.82
CA ARG A 14 51.12 -5.26 -11.80
C ARG A 14 50.02 -4.25 -11.53
N GLU A 15 49.20 -3.99 -12.53
CA GLU A 15 47.95 -3.26 -12.39
C GLU A 15 47.07 -3.99 -11.37
N GLU A 16 46.70 -3.27 -10.30
CA GLU A 16 45.66 -3.68 -9.37
C GLU A 16 44.35 -3.82 -10.14
N THR A 17 43.89 -5.06 -10.25
CA THR A 17 42.53 -5.36 -10.69
C THR A 17 41.57 -4.77 -9.66
N ARG A 18 40.90 -3.67 -10.04
CA ARG A 18 39.82 -3.09 -9.25
C ARG A 18 38.72 -4.14 -9.11
N ASP A 19 38.55 -4.59 -7.88
CA ASP A 19 37.42 -5.41 -7.47
C ASP A 19 36.13 -4.61 -7.71
N MET A 20 35.41 -4.95 -8.78
CA MET A 20 34.08 -4.43 -9.06
C MET A 20 33.09 -5.10 -8.11
N THR A 21 33.17 -4.70 -6.85
CA THR A 21 32.21 -5.09 -5.82
C THR A 21 30.84 -4.57 -6.21
N THR A 22 29.91 -5.51 -6.35
CA THR A 22 28.46 -5.33 -6.41
C THR A 22 28.03 -4.14 -5.53
N PRO A 23 27.17 -3.21 -5.98
CA PRO A 23 26.73 -2.10 -5.15
C PRO A 23 26.14 -2.67 -3.86
N GLN A 24 26.84 -2.44 -2.74
CA GLN A 24 26.39 -2.91 -1.45
C GLN A 24 25.13 -2.10 -1.13
N GLN A 25 23.95 -2.73 -1.26
CA GLN A 25 22.68 -2.13 -0.88
C GLN A 25 22.83 -1.63 0.55
N LYS A 26 22.85 -0.30 0.73
CA LYS A 26 22.85 0.31 2.05
C LYS A 26 21.56 -0.15 2.74
N LYS A 27 21.70 -0.91 3.83
CA LYS A 27 20.56 -1.28 4.67
C LYS A 27 19.96 0.00 5.24
N VAL A 28 18.65 0.14 5.11
CA VAL A 28 17.88 1.20 5.78
C VAL A 28 18.02 0.99 7.29
N THR A 29 18.38 2.05 8.01
CA THR A 29 18.47 2.02 9.48
C THR A 29 17.17 2.50 10.14
N ASP A 30 16.91 2.05 11.37
CA ASP A 30 15.75 2.50 12.14
C ASP A 30 15.74 4.02 12.32
N ALA A 31 16.92 4.63 12.53
CA ALA A 31 17.06 6.07 12.66
C ALA A 31 16.63 6.81 11.39
N GLU A 32 16.98 6.31 10.20
CA GLU A 32 16.54 6.87 8.92
C GLU A 32 15.02 6.71 8.75
N ALA A 33 14.47 5.54 9.06
CA ALA A 33 13.03 5.28 8.93
C ALA A 33 12.20 6.18 9.88
N LEU A 34 12.62 6.31 11.14
CA LEU A 34 11.97 7.20 12.12
C LEU A 34 12.09 8.66 11.72
N SER A 35 13.28 9.08 11.27
CA SER A 35 13.51 10.45 10.80
C SER A 35 12.61 10.79 9.62
N MET A 36 12.44 9.86 8.67
CA MET A 36 11.54 10.04 7.52
C MET A 36 10.09 10.26 7.96
N HIS A 37 9.60 9.52 8.95
CA HIS A 37 8.23 9.66 9.46
C HIS A 37 7.99 10.94 10.29
N ALA A 38 9.03 11.49 10.91
CA ALA A 38 8.92 12.62 11.83
C ALA A 38 9.27 13.98 11.20
N SER A 39 10.15 13.98 10.20
CA SER A 39 10.72 15.22 9.65
C SER A 39 9.72 16.02 8.81
N GLY A 40 9.69 17.34 9.00
CA GLY A 40 8.78 18.24 8.29
C GLY A 40 7.35 18.13 8.82
N ARG A 41 6.45 17.53 8.03
CA ARG A 41 5.08 17.21 8.44
C ARG A 41 5.04 15.72 8.82
N PRO A 42 4.75 15.34 10.08
CA PRO A 42 4.73 13.95 10.49
C PRO A 42 3.70 13.10 9.73
N GLY A 43 4.01 11.81 9.60
CA GLY A 43 3.22 10.86 8.82
C GLY A 43 3.53 10.91 7.33
N LYS A 44 2.82 10.12 6.54
CA LYS A 44 3.09 9.97 5.10
C LYS A 44 1.98 10.51 4.20
N ILE A 45 0.91 11.05 4.79
CA ILE A 45 -0.29 11.48 4.05
C ILE A 45 -0.64 12.94 4.33
N GLU A 46 -1.28 13.57 3.34
CA GLU A 46 -1.94 14.86 3.50
C GLU A 46 -3.16 14.96 2.57
N ILE A 47 -4.09 15.84 2.91
CA ILE A 47 -5.26 16.15 2.08
C ILE A 47 -5.01 17.49 1.39
N THR A 48 -5.13 17.50 0.07
CA THR A 48 -4.96 18.70 -0.76
C THR A 48 -6.22 18.94 -1.60
N PRO A 49 -6.77 20.18 -1.62
CA PRO A 49 -7.95 20.50 -2.43
C PRO A 49 -7.68 20.32 -3.94
N THR A 50 -8.65 19.77 -4.66
CA THR A 50 -8.57 19.60 -6.13
C THR A 50 -9.22 20.75 -6.91
N LYS A 51 -9.98 21.61 -6.24
CA LYS A 51 -10.65 22.78 -6.82
C LYS A 51 -10.03 24.08 -6.27
N PRO A 52 -9.97 25.16 -7.06
CA PRO A 52 -9.56 26.47 -6.54
C PRO A 52 -10.46 26.90 -5.39
N LEU A 53 -9.89 27.56 -4.38
CA LEU A 53 -10.60 28.10 -3.21
C LEU A 53 -10.12 29.53 -2.89
N VAL A 54 -9.76 30.29 -3.92
CA VAL A 54 -9.05 31.58 -3.77
C VAL A 54 -10.02 32.77 -3.73
N THR A 55 -11.13 32.67 -4.46
CA THR A 55 -12.12 33.75 -4.56
C THR A 55 -13.37 33.47 -3.74
N GLN A 56 -14.14 34.53 -3.44
CA GLN A 56 -15.46 34.39 -2.82
C GLN A 56 -16.39 33.50 -3.66
N ARG A 57 -16.29 33.60 -5.00
CA ARG A 57 -17.07 32.76 -5.91
C ARG A 57 -16.68 31.29 -5.76
N ASP A 58 -15.39 30.99 -5.69
CA ASP A 58 -14.90 29.62 -5.50
C ASP A 58 -15.43 29.01 -4.19
N LEU A 59 -15.32 29.75 -3.09
CA LEU A 59 -15.83 29.34 -1.78
C LEU A 59 -17.35 29.12 -1.80
N SER A 60 -18.09 29.97 -2.51
CA SER A 60 -19.54 29.86 -2.64
C SER A 60 -19.98 28.65 -3.47
N LEU A 61 -19.14 28.19 -4.41
CA LEU A 61 -19.38 26.99 -5.20
C LEU A 61 -18.99 25.72 -4.45
N ALA A 62 -17.83 25.73 -3.77
CA ALA A 62 -17.30 24.58 -3.05
C ALA A 62 -18.07 24.27 -1.75
N TYR A 63 -18.69 25.29 -1.14
CA TYR A 63 -19.48 25.16 0.07
C TYR A 63 -20.83 25.86 -0.11
N SER A 64 -21.29 26.63 0.86
CA SER A 64 -22.61 27.28 0.78
C SER A 64 -22.60 28.55 -0.09
N PRO A 65 -23.62 28.78 -0.94
CA PRO A 65 -24.81 27.94 -1.15
C PRO A 65 -24.64 26.86 -2.25
N GLY A 66 -23.57 26.87 -3.04
CA GLY A 66 -23.42 26.06 -4.25
C GLY A 66 -23.42 24.55 -4.04
N VAL A 67 -22.85 24.07 -2.93
CA VAL A 67 -22.78 22.64 -2.56
C VAL A 67 -24.16 21.98 -2.44
N ALA A 68 -25.23 22.76 -2.26
CA ALA A 68 -26.59 22.23 -2.24
C ALA A 68 -26.97 21.55 -3.56
N ALA A 69 -26.47 22.03 -4.71
CA ALA A 69 -26.78 21.45 -6.01
C ALA A 69 -26.35 19.98 -6.14
N PRO A 70 -25.07 19.60 -5.94
CA PRO A 70 -24.68 18.19 -5.99
C PRO A 70 -25.37 17.35 -4.90
N CYS A 71 -25.62 17.88 -3.70
CA CYS A 71 -26.38 17.16 -2.66
C CYS A 71 -27.79 16.78 -3.13
N LEU A 72 -28.52 17.70 -3.76
CA LEU A 72 -29.87 17.45 -4.27
C LEU A 72 -29.88 16.49 -5.46
N GLU A 73 -28.87 16.53 -6.32
CA GLU A 73 -28.74 15.56 -7.42
C GLU A 73 -28.45 14.15 -6.90
N ILE A 74 -27.55 14.00 -5.92
CA ILE A 74 -27.27 12.70 -5.27
C ILE A 74 -28.52 12.18 -4.55
N PHE A 75 -29.30 13.05 -3.90
CA PHE A 75 -30.56 12.65 -3.27
C PHE A 75 -31.57 12.08 -4.27
N LYS A 76 -31.63 12.65 -5.49
CA LYS A 76 -32.51 12.15 -6.57
C LYS A 76 -31.97 10.86 -7.20
N SER A 77 -30.67 10.76 -7.37
CA SER A 77 -29.98 9.64 -8.03
C SER A 77 -28.68 9.32 -7.30
N PRO A 78 -28.69 8.37 -6.33
CA PRO A 78 -27.54 8.09 -5.47
C PRO A 78 -26.24 7.77 -6.22
N ASP A 79 -26.32 7.14 -7.39
CA ASP A 79 -25.15 6.79 -8.21
C ASP A 79 -24.36 8.02 -8.70
N THR A 80 -25.00 9.19 -8.78
CA THR A 80 -24.29 10.44 -9.15
C THR A 80 -23.30 10.90 -8.07
N ALA A 81 -23.25 10.23 -6.92
CA ALA A 81 -22.16 10.38 -5.96
C ALA A 81 -20.79 10.08 -6.60
N TYR A 82 -20.73 9.19 -7.60
CA TYR A 82 -19.52 8.90 -8.36
C TYR A 82 -19.13 10.04 -9.33
N ASP A 83 -20.09 10.87 -9.74
CA ASP A 83 -19.84 12.02 -10.64
C ASP A 83 -19.42 13.27 -9.87
N TYR A 84 -20.06 13.52 -8.72
CA TYR A 84 -19.95 14.78 -7.98
C TYR A 84 -19.08 14.73 -6.73
N THR A 85 -18.51 13.58 -6.39
CA THR A 85 -17.66 13.41 -5.21
C THR A 85 -16.40 12.61 -5.54
N ALA A 86 -15.49 12.51 -4.56
CA ALA A 86 -14.29 11.68 -4.70
C ALA A 86 -14.57 10.17 -4.56
N LYS A 87 -15.82 9.75 -4.26
CA LYS A 87 -16.19 8.35 -3.96
C LYS A 87 -15.59 7.35 -4.94
N GLY A 88 -15.62 7.64 -6.24
CA GLY A 88 -15.12 6.73 -7.28
C GLY A 88 -13.62 6.43 -7.23
N ASN A 89 -12.82 7.32 -6.63
CA ASN A 89 -11.36 7.16 -6.52
C ASN A 89 -10.89 6.92 -5.07
N LEU A 90 -11.81 6.94 -4.11
CA LEU A 90 -11.49 6.91 -2.69
C LEU A 90 -11.58 5.48 -2.13
N VAL A 91 -10.47 4.97 -1.59
CA VAL A 91 -10.40 3.64 -0.99
C VAL A 91 -10.03 3.74 0.49
N ALA A 92 -10.76 3.02 1.34
CA ALA A 92 -10.39 2.89 2.75
C ALA A 92 -9.38 1.75 2.93
N VAL A 93 -8.25 2.02 3.56
CA VAL A 93 -7.27 1.02 4.01
C VAL A 93 -7.55 0.76 5.49
N ILE A 94 -8.15 -0.39 5.82
CA ILE A 94 -8.69 -0.65 7.15
C ILE A 94 -7.96 -1.81 7.83
N SER A 95 -7.52 -1.59 9.06
CA SER A 95 -6.88 -2.61 9.90
C SER A 95 -7.26 -2.45 11.37
N ASN A 96 -7.13 -3.52 12.14
CA ASN A 96 -7.09 -3.47 13.61
C ASN A 96 -5.68 -3.74 14.18
N GLY A 97 -4.67 -3.88 13.31
CA GLY A 97 -3.28 -4.07 13.68
C GLY A 97 -2.98 -5.39 14.38
N THR A 98 -3.78 -6.43 14.15
CA THR A 98 -3.63 -7.73 14.82
C THR A 98 -2.61 -8.66 14.14
N ALA A 99 -2.19 -8.34 12.92
CA ALA A 99 -1.18 -9.09 12.18
C ALA A 99 -0.26 -8.16 11.36
N VAL A 100 0.34 -7.16 12.02
CA VAL A 100 1.17 -6.15 11.34
C VAL A 100 2.47 -6.79 10.83
N LEU A 101 2.58 -6.96 9.51
CA LEU A 101 3.77 -7.53 8.87
C LEU A 101 4.16 -8.89 9.51
N GLY A 102 5.43 -9.04 9.92
CA GLY A 102 5.91 -10.17 10.72
C GLY A 102 5.98 -9.89 12.23
N LEU A 103 5.38 -8.80 12.69
CA LEU A 103 5.49 -8.31 14.08
C LEU A 103 4.33 -8.79 14.97
N GLY A 104 3.25 -9.27 14.37
CA GLY A 104 2.08 -9.80 15.09
C GLY A 104 1.08 -8.72 15.51
N ASP A 105 0.38 -8.95 16.63
CA ASP A 105 -0.60 -8.01 17.18
C ASP A 105 0.10 -6.86 17.89
N LEU A 106 0.20 -5.71 17.20
CA LEU A 106 0.69 -4.45 17.76
C LEU A 106 -0.47 -3.51 18.14
N GLY A 107 -1.69 -3.86 17.73
CA GLY A 107 -2.89 -3.05 17.85
C GLY A 107 -3.00 -1.94 16.80
N ALA A 108 -4.21 -1.40 16.71
CA ALA A 108 -4.65 -0.42 15.75
C ALA A 108 -3.66 0.75 15.59
N LEU A 109 -3.35 1.48 16.67
CA LEU A 109 -2.51 2.68 16.59
C LEU A 109 -1.08 2.39 16.07
N ALA A 110 -0.49 1.29 16.50
CA ALA A 110 0.88 0.92 16.08
C ALA A 110 0.93 0.45 14.62
N SER A 111 -0.20 0.01 14.05
CA SER A 111 -0.31 -0.36 12.63
C SER A 111 -0.37 0.85 11.69
N LYS A 112 -0.74 2.03 12.21
CA LYS A 112 -0.96 3.24 11.41
C LYS A 112 0.15 3.59 10.42
N PRO A 113 1.46 3.49 10.77
CA PRO A 113 2.51 3.75 9.80
C PRO A 113 2.47 2.81 8.58
N VAL A 114 2.04 1.56 8.74
CA VAL A 114 1.87 0.61 7.63
C VAL A 114 0.67 1.00 6.77
N MET A 115 -0.46 1.36 7.40
CA MET A 115 -1.69 1.74 6.71
C MET A 115 -1.53 3.01 5.88
N GLU A 116 -0.93 4.06 6.45
CA GLU A 116 -0.52 5.25 5.70
C GLU A 116 0.41 4.88 4.53
N GLY A 117 1.32 3.92 4.75
CA GLY A 117 2.22 3.42 3.71
C GLY A 117 1.45 2.83 2.54
N LYS A 118 0.48 1.95 2.83
CA LYS A 118 -0.41 1.36 1.81
C LYS A 118 -1.21 2.41 1.06
N ALA A 119 -1.75 3.42 1.75
CA ALA A 119 -2.43 4.55 1.11
C ALA A 119 -1.53 5.31 0.12
N VAL A 120 -0.27 5.57 0.49
CA VAL A 120 0.71 6.22 -0.41
C VAL A 120 1.08 5.33 -1.60
N LEU A 121 1.16 4.02 -1.43
CA LEU A 121 1.41 3.08 -2.53
C LEU A 121 0.24 3.08 -3.53
N PHE A 122 -1.01 3.05 -3.04
CA PHE A 122 -2.21 3.22 -3.87
C PHE A 122 -2.11 4.48 -4.73
N LYS A 123 -1.78 5.61 -4.11
CA LYS A 123 -1.65 6.88 -4.83
C LYS A 123 -0.52 6.85 -5.83
N ARG A 124 0.65 6.37 -5.43
CA ARG A 124 1.87 6.44 -6.24
C ARG A 124 1.83 5.57 -7.49
N PHE A 125 1.20 4.39 -7.40
CA PHE A 125 1.25 3.37 -8.44
C PHE A 125 -0.06 3.23 -9.23
N ALA A 126 -1.20 3.64 -8.68
CA ALA A 126 -2.51 3.48 -9.32
C ALA A 126 -3.35 4.77 -9.37
N ASP A 127 -2.84 5.89 -8.84
CA ASP A 127 -3.58 7.16 -8.69
C ASP A 127 -4.86 7.04 -7.84
N ILE A 128 -4.92 6.05 -6.96
CA ILE A 128 -6.04 5.83 -6.03
C ILE A 128 -5.82 6.66 -4.77
N ASP A 129 -6.85 7.38 -4.32
CA ASP A 129 -6.80 8.15 -3.08
C ASP A 129 -7.11 7.21 -1.90
N GLY A 130 -6.07 6.73 -1.22
CA GLY A 130 -6.19 5.89 -0.03
C GLY A 130 -6.35 6.70 1.25
N ILE A 131 -7.25 6.28 2.14
CA ILE A 131 -7.35 6.81 3.52
C ILE A 131 -7.27 5.64 4.48
N ASP A 132 -6.36 5.73 5.45
CA ASP A 132 -6.21 4.75 6.51
C ASP A 132 -7.26 4.91 7.62
N ILE A 133 -7.80 3.78 8.08
CA ILE A 133 -8.77 3.72 9.19
C ILE A 133 -8.35 2.58 10.13
N GLU A 134 -7.83 2.96 11.28
CA GLU A 134 -7.49 2.02 12.35
C GLU A 134 -8.70 1.77 13.26
N VAL A 135 -9.20 0.53 13.29
CA VAL A 135 -10.34 0.12 14.13
C VAL A 135 -9.79 -0.63 15.36
N ASP A 136 -9.79 0.02 16.51
CA ASP A 136 -9.24 -0.54 17.76
C ASP A 136 -10.21 -1.52 18.46
N THR A 137 -10.54 -2.60 17.76
CA THR A 137 -11.26 -3.75 18.33
C THR A 137 -10.70 -5.06 17.80
N ARG A 138 -10.76 -6.09 18.65
CA ARG A 138 -10.44 -7.49 18.30
C ARG A 138 -11.70 -8.33 18.10
N ASP A 139 -12.87 -7.76 18.42
CA ASP A 139 -14.14 -8.42 18.19
C ASP A 139 -14.57 -8.28 16.73
N VAL A 140 -14.93 -9.41 16.11
CA VAL A 140 -15.28 -9.46 14.69
C VAL A 140 -16.59 -8.72 14.40
N ASP A 141 -17.58 -8.82 15.29
CA ASP A 141 -18.86 -8.13 15.12
C ASP A 141 -18.70 -6.62 15.24
N GLU A 142 -17.95 -6.16 16.23
CA GLU A 142 -17.62 -4.74 16.39
C GLU A 142 -16.87 -4.21 15.17
N PHE A 143 -15.86 -4.94 14.68
CA PHE A 143 -15.10 -4.54 13.50
C PHE A 143 -16.01 -4.43 12.27
N VAL A 144 -16.81 -5.46 11.98
CA VAL A 144 -17.74 -5.45 10.84
C VAL A 144 -18.74 -4.30 10.97
N ASN A 145 -19.27 -4.04 12.16
CA ASN A 145 -20.21 -2.95 12.41
C ASN A 145 -19.58 -1.56 12.26
N ALA A 146 -18.29 -1.41 12.59
CA ALA A 146 -17.56 -0.17 12.36
C ALA A 146 -17.38 0.12 10.87
N VAL A 147 -17.14 -0.92 10.05
CA VAL A 147 -16.80 -0.77 8.62
C VAL A 147 -18.03 -0.72 7.72
N ARG A 148 -19.06 -1.56 7.97
CA ARG A 148 -20.19 -1.75 7.02
C ARG A 148 -20.94 -0.46 6.68
N TYR A 149 -20.95 0.51 7.59
CA TYR A 149 -21.64 1.79 7.40
C TYR A 149 -20.82 2.83 6.64
N LEU A 150 -19.56 2.55 6.33
CA LEU A 150 -18.66 3.47 5.61
C LEU A 150 -18.85 3.40 4.08
N GLY A 151 -19.68 2.47 3.61
CA GLY A 151 -20.00 2.27 2.20
C GLY A 151 -20.34 3.54 1.42
N PRO A 152 -21.12 4.51 1.94
CA PRO A 152 -21.41 5.76 1.24
C PRO A 152 -20.18 6.61 0.93
N THR A 153 -19.15 6.63 1.80
CA THR A 153 -17.95 7.46 1.64
C THR A 153 -16.99 6.90 0.58
N PHE A 154 -16.76 5.59 0.58
CA PHE A 154 -15.70 4.96 -0.19
C PHE A 154 -16.20 4.28 -1.46
N GLY A 155 -15.35 4.19 -2.48
CA GLY A 155 -15.56 3.40 -3.69
C GLY A 155 -15.09 1.95 -3.54
N GLY A 156 -14.24 1.67 -2.54
CA GLY A 156 -13.79 0.33 -2.18
C GLY A 156 -13.16 0.27 -0.80
N ILE A 157 -13.09 -0.94 -0.25
CA ILE A 157 -12.46 -1.24 1.03
C ILE A 157 -11.28 -2.19 0.80
N ASN A 158 -10.11 -1.83 1.31
CA ASN A 158 -8.93 -2.66 1.39
C ASN A 158 -8.67 -3.04 2.85
N LEU A 159 -8.91 -4.30 3.21
CA LEU A 159 -8.57 -4.88 4.50
C LEU A 159 -7.08 -5.28 4.53
N GLU A 160 -6.42 -4.97 5.64
CA GLU A 160 -4.96 -5.10 5.76
C GLU A 160 -4.56 -5.54 7.18
N ASP A 161 -3.54 -6.39 7.31
CA ASP A 161 -2.90 -6.73 8.59
C ASP A 161 -3.88 -7.21 9.69
N ILE A 162 -4.89 -8.01 9.30
CA ILE A 162 -5.86 -8.63 10.20
C ILE A 162 -5.51 -10.11 10.37
N LYS A 163 -5.41 -10.58 11.62
CA LYS A 163 -5.05 -11.97 11.90
C LYS A 163 -6.09 -12.97 11.39
N ALA A 164 -5.61 -14.17 11.08
CA ALA A 164 -6.45 -15.34 10.84
C ALA A 164 -6.84 -16.02 12.17
N PRO A 165 -8.02 -16.67 12.24
CA PRO A 165 -9.02 -16.85 11.18
C PRO A 165 -10.00 -15.67 11.02
N GLU A 166 -9.92 -14.64 11.85
CA GLU A 166 -10.88 -13.53 11.90
C GLU A 166 -10.98 -12.77 10.58
N CYS A 167 -9.85 -12.57 9.88
CA CYS A 167 -9.80 -11.89 8.59
C CYS A 167 -10.72 -12.51 7.52
N PHE A 168 -10.88 -13.84 7.51
CA PHE A 168 -11.78 -14.53 6.58
C PHE A 168 -13.25 -14.21 6.87
N ILE A 169 -13.63 -14.22 8.15
CA ILE A 169 -15.00 -13.95 8.59
C ILE A 169 -15.35 -12.48 8.34
N ILE A 170 -14.43 -11.56 8.65
CA ILE A 170 -14.59 -10.13 8.42
C ILE A 170 -14.77 -9.85 6.93
N GLU A 171 -13.87 -10.35 6.08
CA GLU A 171 -13.96 -10.11 4.63
C GLU A 171 -15.26 -10.65 4.05
N GLN A 172 -15.61 -11.91 4.36
CA GLN A 172 -16.83 -12.53 3.85
C GLN A 172 -18.06 -11.70 4.23
N ARG A 173 -18.20 -11.33 5.51
CA ARG A 173 -19.37 -10.58 5.98
C ARG A 173 -19.44 -9.19 5.39
N LEU A 174 -18.31 -8.49 5.24
CA LEU A 174 -18.31 -7.16 4.62
C LEU A 174 -18.67 -7.24 3.14
N ARG A 175 -18.20 -8.27 2.41
CA ARG A 175 -18.60 -8.53 1.01
C ARG A 175 -20.09 -8.82 0.86
N GLU A 176 -20.71 -9.47 1.85
CA GLU A 176 -22.16 -9.74 1.86
C GLU A 176 -23.00 -8.51 2.23
N LEU A 177 -22.46 -7.62 3.07
CA LEU A 177 -23.18 -6.48 3.65
C LEU A 177 -23.05 -5.17 2.87
N MET A 178 -22.01 -5.02 2.04
CA MET A 178 -21.66 -3.76 1.39
C MET A 178 -21.85 -3.83 -0.13
N ASP A 179 -22.36 -2.74 -0.71
CA ASP A 179 -22.56 -2.60 -2.16
C ASP A 179 -21.29 -2.14 -2.92
N ILE A 180 -20.14 -2.08 -2.24
CA ILE A 180 -18.84 -1.70 -2.80
C ILE A 180 -17.85 -2.85 -2.67
N PRO A 181 -16.83 -2.95 -3.55
CA PRO A 181 -15.82 -4.00 -3.45
C PRO A 181 -15.07 -3.95 -2.11
N VAL A 182 -14.94 -5.12 -1.49
CA VAL A 182 -14.11 -5.36 -0.31
C VAL A 182 -13.05 -6.39 -0.69
N PHE A 183 -11.79 -6.05 -0.44
CA PHE A 183 -10.62 -6.85 -0.81
C PHE A 183 -9.68 -6.95 0.38
N HIS A 184 -9.11 -8.12 0.63
CA HIS A 184 -8.06 -8.30 1.63
C HIS A 184 -6.71 -8.55 0.94
N ASP A 185 -5.76 -7.62 1.08
CA ASP A 185 -4.51 -7.64 0.32
C ASP A 185 -3.61 -8.83 0.71
N ASP A 186 -3.43 -9.07 2.01
CA ASP A 186 -2.57 -10.16 2.49
C ASP A 186 -3.02 -11.54 2.00
N GLN A 187 -4.32 -11.70 1.71
CA GLN A 187 -4.90 -12.93 1.19
C GLN A 187 -4.82 -12.95 -0.35
N HIS A 188 -5.61 -12.11 -0.99
CA HIS A 188 -5.84 -12.18 -2.43
C HIS A 188 -4.71 -11.50 -3.21
N GLY A 189 -4.19 -10.38 -2.72
CA GLY A 189 -3.06 -9.68 -3.34
C GLY A 189 -1.82 -10.57 -3.38
N THR A 190 -1.48 -11.18 -2.25
CA THR A 190 -0.41 -12.18 -2.15
C THR A 190 -0.64 -13.37 -3.08
N ALA A 191 -1.87 -13.92 -3.12
CA ALA A 191 -2.20 -15.04 -4.00
C ALA A 191 -2.04 -14.67 -5.49
N ILE A 192 -2.46 -13.48 -5.90
CA ILE A 192 -2.35 -13.00 -7.29
C ILE A 192 -0.87 -12.92 -7.70
N VAL A 193 -0.02 -12.27 -6.91
CA VAL A 193 1.41 -12.12 -7.26
C VAL A 193 2.16 -13.44 -7.19
N ALA A 194 1.83 -14.31 -6.23
CA ALA A 194 2.41 -15.65 -6.12
C ALA A 194 2.01 -16.53 -7.32
N ALA A 195 0.75 -16.50 -7.73
CA ALA A 195 0.27 -17.22 -8.91
C ALA A 195 0.93 -16.71 -10.19
N ALA A 196 1.07 -15.38 -10.35
CA ALA A 196 1.79 -14.80 -11.48
C ALA A 196 3.26 -15.25 -11.52
N GLY A 197 3.93 -15.27 -10.37
CA GLY A 197 5.28 -15.81 -10.23
C GLY A 197 5.38 -17.29 -10.62
N LEU A 198 4.43 -18.10 -10.16
CA LEU A 198 4.35 -19.53 -10.50
C LEU A 198 4.14 -19.75 -12.01
N ILE A 199 3.23 -19.00 -12.64
CA ILE A 199 2.96 -19.08 -14.08
C ILE A 199 4.25 -18.77 -14.87
N ASN A 200 4.98 -17.72 -14.49
CA ASN A 200 6.25 -17.39 -15.14
C ASN A 200 7.32 -18.45 -14.90
N ALA A 201 7.39 -19.03 -13.70
CA ALA A 201 8.33 -20.11 -13.41
C ALA A 201 8.05 -21.38 -14.22
N LEU A 202 6.76 -21.70 -14.43
CA LEU A 202 6.33 -22.80 -15.28
C LEU A 202 6.76 -22.58 -16.74
N ASP A 203 6.52 -21.38 -17.28
CA ASP A 203 6.89 -21.00 -18.64
C ASP A 203 8.40 -21.12 -18.88
N ILE A 204 9.21 -20.50 -18.02
CA ILE A 204 10.68 -20.50 -18.15
C ILE A 204 11.28 -21.91 -18.02
N THR A 205 10.62 -22.80 -17.29
CA THR A 205 11.09 -24.18 -17.11
C THR A 205 10.43 -25.19 -18.05
N GLY A 206 9.56 -24.75 -18.96
CA GLY A 206 8.85 -25.62 -19.90
C GLY A 206 7.92 -26.63 -19.23
N ARG A 207 7.46 -26.36 -18.00
CA ARG A 207 6.56 -27.24 -17.23
C ARG A 207 5.14 -26.73 -17.34
N SER A 208 4.16 -27.63 -17.21
CA SER A 208 2.75 -27.24 -17.13
C SER A 208 2.20 -27.42 -15.70
N LEU A 209 1.15 -26.66 -15.36
CA LEU A 209 0.58 -26.66 -14.01
C LEU A 209 0.10 -28.05 -13.55
N LYS A 210 -0.35 -28.90 -14.48
CA LYS A 210 -0.79 -30.27 -14.19
C LYS A 210 0.36 -31.23 -13.85
N ASP A 211 1.60 -30.88 -14.16
CA ASP A 211 2.77 -31.75 -14.01
C ASP A 211 3.58 -31.46 -12.74
N ILE A 212 3.22 -30.38 -12.02
CA ILE A 212 3.93 -29.99 -10.80
C ILE A 212 3.25 -30.54 -9.55
N LYS A 213 4.07 -30.75 -8.51
CA LYS A 213 3.61 -30.99 -7.16
C LYS A 213 3.79 -29.70 -6.34
N MET A 214 2.70 -29.15 -5.84
CA MET A 214 2.70 -28.03 -4.90
C MET A 214 2.82 -28.56 -3.47
N VAL A 215 3.61 -27.90 -2.62
CA VAL A 215 3.82 -28.22 -1.20
C VAL A 215 3.46 -27.00 -0.37
#